data_AF-A0AAV2IDD8-F1
#
_entry.id   AF-A0AAV2IDD8-F1
#
_cell.length_a   1.000
_cell.length_b   1.000
_cell.length_c   1.000
_cell.angle_alpha   90.00
_cell.angle_beta   90.00
_cell.angle_gamma   90.00
#
_symmetry.space_group_name_H-M   'P 1'
#
loop_
_entity.id
_entity.type
_entity.pdbx_description
1 polymer ?
#
loop_
_entity_poly.entity_id
_entity_poly.type
_entity_poly.pdbx_seq_one_letter_code
_entity_poly.pdbx_strand_id
1 'polypeptide(L)'
;MLATLISLPQACFPTNELYQRLWKAFQYNGHLPADVGIPSQFLQGGNTTEQEFLDACHETYRAWNATGKTGMREQKRAALVANYRGVPSDIMEKLRKLYASDFEMFGYDEHPAYLFEDRSAR
;
A
#
# COMPACT_ATOMS: atom_id res chain seq x y z
N MET A 1 -25.36 -8.35 -17.76
CA MET A 1 -25.36 -9.62 -17.02
C MET A 1 -23.92 -9.96 -16.65
N LEU A 2 -23.76 -10.51 -15.46
CA LEU A 2 -22.58 -10.47 -14.61
C LEU A 2 -21.30 -11.13 -15.16
N ALA A 3 -20.20 -10.45 -14.88
CA ALA A 3 -18.92 -10.96 -14.43
C ALA A 3 -18.46 -12.33 -14.97
N THR A 4 -17.59 -12.27 -15.98
CA THR A 4 -16.62 -13.33 -16.25
C THR A 4 -15.69 -13.44 -15.04
N LEU A 5 -16.07 -14.27 -14.08
CA LEU A 5 -15.24 -14.64 -12.94
C LEU A 5 -13.96 -15.27 -13.50
N ILE A 6 -12.85 -14.59 -13.27
CA ILE A 6 -11.50 -15.13 -13.36
C ILE A 6 -11.53 -16.49 -12.65
N SER A 7 -11.38 -17.59 -13.39
CA SER A 7 -11.20 -18.89 -12.77
C SER A 7 -9.85 -18.87 -12.07
N LEU A 8 -9.84 -18.51 -10.79
CA LEU A 8 -8.64 -18.55 -9.99
C LEU A 8 -8.15 -20.02 -9.96
N PRO A 9 -6.89 -20.28 -10.30
CA PRO A 9 -6.35 -21.63 -10.29
C PRO A 9 -6.45 -22.20 -8.87
N GLN A 10 -6.59 -23.53 -8.80
CA GLN A 10 -6.51 -24.39 -7.63
C GLN A 10 -5.81 -23.70 -6.44
N ALA A 11 -6.53 -23.49 -5.33
CA ALA A 11 -6.17 -22.58 -4.23
C ALA A 11 -4.66 -22.53 -3.95
N CYS A 12 -3.98 -21.52 -4.51
CA CYS A 12 -2.53 -21.35 -4.35
C CYS A 12 -2.12 -21.07 -2.91
N PHE A 13 -3.07 -20.66 -2.07
CA PHE A 13 -2.88 -20.30 -0.68
C PHE A 13 -4.08 -20.73 0.17
N PRO A 14 -3.86 -21.06 1.45
CA PRO A 14 -4.92 -21.13 2.45
C PRO A 14 -5.76 -19.84 2.50
N THR A 15 -7.06 -19.97 2.78
CA THR A 15 -8.01 -18.82 2.80
C THR A 15 -7.58 -17.71 3.77
N ASN A 16 -7.04 -18.06 4.92
CA ASN A 16 -6.51 -17.10 5.89
C ASN A 16 -5.30 -16.33 5.34
N GLU A 17 -4.38 -17.00 4.63
CA GLU A 17 -3.27 -16.31 3.94
C GLU A 17 -3.76 -15.37 2.85
N LEU A 18 -4.81 -15.75 2.12
CA LEU A 18 -5.45 -14.88 1.14
C LEU A 18 -5.98 -13.61 1.80
N TYR A 19 -6.71 -13.71 2.92
CA TYR A 19 -7.23 -12.55 3.63
C TYR A 19 -6.14 -11.66 4.24
N GLN A 20 -5.05 -12.24 4.75
CA GLN A 20 -3.88 -11.47 5.20
C GLN A 20 -3.26 -10.66 4.05
N ARG A 21 -3.11 -11.28 2.87
CA ARG A 21 -2.59 -10.62 1.67
C ARG A 21 -3.51 -9.52 1.18
N LEU A 22 -4.82 -9.78 1.11
CA LEU A 22 -5.82 -8.79 0.71
C LEU A 22 -5.88 -7.62 1.69
N TRP A 23 -5.83 -7.88 2.99
CA TRP A 23 -5.73 -6.82 4.01
C TRP A 23 -4.52 -5.92 3.76
N LYS A 24 -3.34 -6.50 3.56
CA LYS A 24 -2.12 -5.74 3.25
C LYS A 24 -2.24 -4.97 1.95
N ALA A 25 -2.81 -5.56 0.91
CA ALA A 25 -3.06 -4.87 -0.35
C ALA A 25 -3.98 -3.65 -0.16
N PHE A 26 -5.04 -3.77 0.65
CA PHE A 26 -5.92 -2.65 0.98
C PHE A 26 -5.21 -1.56 1.79
N GLN A 27 -4.29 -1.93 2.70
CA GLN A 27 -3.45 -0.96 3.40
C GLN A 27 -2.51 -0.20 2.45
N TYR A 28 -1.85 -0.91 1.53
CA TYR A 28 -0.95 -0.29 0.54
C TYR A 28 -1.68 0.62 -0.43
N ASN A 29 -2.89 0.24 -0.83
CA ASN A 29 -3.73 1.03 -1.72
C ASN A 29 -4.45 2.19 -1.01
N GLY A 30 -4.30 2.30 0.32
CA GLY A 30 -4.90 3.37 1.13
C GLY A 30 -6.41 3.21 1.35
N HIS A 31 -6.95 2.00 1.17
CA HIS A 31 -8.32 1.66 1.53
C HIS A 31 -8.48 1.37 3.02
N LEU A 32 -7.39 0.95 3.67
CA LEU A 32 -7.33 0.73 5.11
C LEU A 32 -6.14 1.49 5.71
N PRO A 33 -6.24 1.92 6.98
CA PRO A 33 -5.12 2.54 7.70
C PRO A 33 -3.91 1.59 7.81
N ALA A 34 -2.70 2.13 7.60
CA ALA A 34 -1.45 1.36 7.53
C ALA A 34 -0.97 0.86 8.90
N ASP A 35 -1.36 1.54 9.98
CA ASP A 35 -0.97 1.29 11.36
C ASP A 35 -1.85 0.27 12.07
N VAL A 36 -3.00 -0.08 11.50
CA VAL A 36 -3.89 -1.10 12.06
C VAL A 36 -3.33 -2.49 11.78
N GLY A 37 -3.23 -3.31 12.83
CA GLY A 37 -2.81 -4.70 12.73
C GLY A 37 -3.80 -5.53 11.92
N ILE A 38 -3.34 -6.65 11.36
CA ILE A 38 -4.25 -7.63 10.76
C ILE A 38 -5.13 -8.20 11.90
N PRO A 39 -6.46 -8.20 11.75
CA PRO A 39 -7.35 -8.79 12.74
C PRO A 39 -6.99 -10.25 13.06
N SER A 40 -7.02 -10.61 14.34
CA SER A 40 -6.53 -11.91 14.83
C SER A 40 -7.28 -13.09 14.22
N GLN A 41 -8.54 -12.91 13.85
CA GLN A 41 -9.35 -13.92 13.16
C GLN A 41 -8.79 -14.33 11.80
N PHE A 42 -8.02 -13.47 11.13
CA PHE A 42 -7.35 -13.80 9.85
C PHE A 42 -5.96 -14.42 10.06
N LEU A 43 -5.40 -14.32 11.27
CA LEU A 43 -4.11 -14.89 11.63
C LEU A 43 -4.24 -16.33 12.08
N GLN A 44 -5.32 -16.64 12.80
CA GLN A 44 -5.64 -18.00 13.23
C GLN A 44 -6.35 -18.73 12.09
N GLY A 45 -6.07 -20.02 11.90
CA GLY A 45 -6.64 -20.85 10.81
C GLY A 45 -8.13 -21.15 10.96
N GLY A 46 -8.94 -20.19 11.40
CA GLY A 46 -10.39 -20.29 11.51
C GLY A 46 -11.09 -20.15 10.15
N ASN A 47 -12.34 -20.61 10.09
CA ASN A 47 -13.22 -20.44 8.93
C ASN A 47 -13.80 -19.02 8.90
N THR A 48 -12.95 -18.03 8.62
CA THR A 48 -13.43 -16.69 8.25
C THR A 48 -14.17 -16.79 6.92
N THR A 49 -15.40 -16.29 6.89
CA THR A 49 -16.20 -16.17 5.67
C THR A 49 -15.82 -14.89 4.91
N GLU A 50 -16.14 -14.85 3.61
CA GLU A 50 -15.94 -13.64 2.79
C GLU A 50 -16.65 -12.42 3.37
N GLN A 51 -17.88 -12.61 3.88
CA GLN A 51 -18.67 -11.53 4.46
C GLN A 51 -18.00 -10.96 5.71
N GLU A 52 -17.48 -11.82 6.61
CA GLU A 52 -16.77 -11.37 7.80
C GLU A 52 -15.49 -10.59 7.47
N PHE A 53 -14.79 -10.97 6.38
CA PHE A 53 -13.65 -10.20 5.89
C PHE A 53 -14.06 -8.80 5.40
N LEU A 54 -15.13 -8.72 4.60
CA LEU A 54 -15.65 -7.46 4.09
C LEU A 54 -16.16 -6.55 5.21
N ASP A 55 -16.89 -7.11 6.17
CA ASP A 55 -17.40 -6.37 7.32
C ASP A 55 -16.25 -5.78 8.15
N ALA A 56 -15.21 -6.57 8.43
CA ALA A 56 -14.02 -6.08 9.14
C ALA A 56 -13.31 -4.94 8.38
N CYS A 57 -13.23 -5.03 7.05
CA CYS A 57 -12.68 -3.96 6.22
C CYS A 57 -13.54 -2.70 6.30
N HIS A 58 -14.86 -2.83 6.19
CA HIS A 58 -15.79 -1.71 6.26
C HIS A 58 -15.80 -1.03 7.62
N GLU A 59 -15.82 -1.79 8.71
CA GLU A 59 -15.77 -1.28 10.07
C GLU A 59 -14.47 -0.50 10.31
N THR A 60 -13.34 -1.08 9.91
CA THR A 60 -12.02 -0.45 10.05
C THR A 60 -11.96 0.87 9.25
N TYR A 61 -12.44 0.86 8.01
CA TYR A 61 -12.49 2.06 7.17
C TYR A 61 -13.40 3.13 7.77
N ARG A 62 -14.61 2.77 8.23
CA ARG A 62 -15.56 3.71 8.85
C ARG A 62 -15.00 4.32 10.13
N ALA A 63 -14.43 3.51 11.02
CA ALA A 63 -13.81 3.97 12.26
C ALA A 63 -12.67 4.95 11.97
N TRP A 64 -11.84 4.64 10.97
CA TRP A 64 -10.75 5.51 10.54
C TRP A 64 -11.26 6.84 9.94
N ASN A 65 -12.20 6.79 9.00
CA ASN A 65 -12.77 7.98 8.38
C ASN A 65 -13.50 8.90 9.37
N ALA A 66 -14.18 8.33 10.37
CA ALA A 66 -14.88 9.10 11.39
C ALA A 66 -13.94 10.02 12.19
N THR A 67 -12.64 9.73 12.22
CA THR A 67 -11.63 10.59 12.87
C THR A 67 -11.29 11.87 12.07
N GLY A 68 -11.85 12.06 10.88
CA GLY A 68 -11.57 13.23 10.04
C GLY A 68 -10.16 13.24 9.44
N LYS A 69 -9.38 12.16 9.63
CA LYS A 69 -8.09 11.99 8.98
C LYS A 69 -8.33 11.81 7.49
N THR A 70 -8.10 12.87 6.70
CA THR A 70 -7.97 12.83 5.23
C THR A 70 -6.67 12.14 4.81
N GLY A 71 -6.43 10.95 5.39
CA GLY A 71 -5.13 10.30 5.47
C GLY A 71 -4.77 9.47 4.24
N MET A 72 -5.67 9.22 3.29
CA MET A 72 -5.36 8.33 2.15
C MET A 72 -4.20 8.85 1.29
N ARG A 73 -4.20 10.15 0.94
CA ARG A 73 -3.11 10.76 0.15
C ARG A 73 -1.81 10.78 0.94
N GLU A 74 -1.88 11.14 2.22
CA GLU A 74 -0.72 11.22 3.10
C GLU A 74 -0.13 9.84 3.40
N GLN A 75 -0.98 8.82 3.55
CA GLN A 75 -0.59 7.44 3.76
C GLN A 75 0.08 6.84 2.53
N LYS A 76 -0.46 7.09 1.33
CA LYS A 76 0.20 6.70 0.07
C LYS A 76 1.57 7.37 -0.06
N ARG A 77 1.65 8.67 0.26
CA ARG A 77 2.91 9.42 0.25
C ARG A 77 3.90 8.84 1.27
N ALA A 78 3.48 8.61 2.51
CA ALA A 78 4.31 8.05 3.56
C ALA A 78 4.81 6.64 3.22
N ALA A 79 3.97 5.79 2.65
CA ALA A 79 4.34 4.45 2.19
C ALA A 79 5.36 4.51 1.05
N LEU A 80 5.15 5.39 0.07
CA LEU A 80 6.11 5.63 -1.02
C LEU A 80 7.46 6.07 -0.45
N VAL A 81 7.48 7.09 0.42
CA VAL A 81 8.72 7.58 1.05
C VAL A 81 9.41 6.48 1.84
N ALA A 82 8.68 5.72 2.66
CA ALA A 82 9.26 4.64 3.46
C ALA A 82 9.92 3.55 2.60
N ASN A 83 9.29 3.17 1.49
CA ASN A 83 9.83 2.16 0.58
C ASN A 83 11.06 2.67 -0.17
N TYR A 84 11.04 3.92 -0.65
CA TYR A 84 12.16 4.50 -1.38
C TYR A 84 13.33 4.89 -0.49
N ARG A 85 13.13 5.13 0.82
CA ARG A 85 14.22 5.44 1.77
C ARG A 85 15.32 4.37 1.83
N GLY A 86 14.99 3.11 1.59
CA GLY A 86 15.97 2.01 1.58
C GLY A 86 16.85 1.94 0.33
N VAL A 87 16.49 2.65 -0.75
CA VAL A 87 17.24 2.61 -2.01
C VAL A 87 18.55 3.41 -1.84
N PRO A 88 19.72 2.89 -2.25
CA PRO A 88 20.99 3.64 -2.19
C PRO A 88 20.97 4.94 -3.00
N SER A 89 21.66 5.97 -2.50
CA SER A 89 21.68 7.30 -3.12
C SER A 89 22.30 7.29 -4.53
N ASP A 90 23.28 6.44 -4.79
CA ASP A 90 23.90 6.31 -6.13
C ASP A 90 22.91 5.72 -7.16
N ILE A 91 22.02 4.82 -6.73
CA ILE A 91 20.96 4.25 -7.58
C ILE A 91 19.90 5.30 -7.88
N MET A 92 19.48 6.06 -6.87
CA MET A 92 18.55 7.19 -7.06
C MET A 92 19.11 8.22 -8.06
N GLU A 93 20.39 8.54 -7.95
CA GLU A 93 21.07 9.47 -8.87
C GLU A 93 21.18 8.92 -10.30
N LYS A 94 21.43 7.61 -10.45
CA LYS A 94 21.40 6.95 -11.77
C LYS A 94 20.01 6.99 -12.40
N LEU A 95 18.96 6.72 -11.64
CA LEU A 95 17.58 6.81 -12.10
C LEU A 95 17.22 8.24 -12.52
N ARG A 96 17.62 9.24 -11.73
CA ARG A 96 17.43 10.66 -12.06
C ARG A 96 18.05 11.01 -13.41
N LYS A 97 19.29 10.60 -13.64
CA LYS A 97 19.99 10.84 -14.92
C LYS A 97 19.34 10.09 -16.08
N LEU A 98 18.92 8.84 -15.85
CA LEU A 98 18.30 8.01 -16.88
C LEU A 98 16.97 8.59 -17.38
N TYR A 99 16.19 9.18 -16.49
CA TYR A 99 14.87 9.75 -16.79
C TYR A 99 14.87 11.29 -16.86
N ALA A 100 16.03 11.94 -16.98
CA ALA A 100 16.16 13.40 -16.94
C ALA A 100 15.25 14.11 -17.97
N SER A 101 15.18 13.58 -19.19
CA SER A 101 14.30 14.12 -20.24
C SER A 101 12.82 13.99 -19.90
N ASP A 102 12.41 12.94 -19.19
CA ASP A 102 11.02 12.79 -18.75
C ASP A 102 10.70 13.76 -17.62
N PHE A 103 11.63 13.98 -16.67
CA PHE A 103 11.45 15.00 -15.63
C PHE A 103 11.22 16.38 -16.24
N GLU A 104 12.02 16.77 -17.24
CA GLU A 104 11.86 18.03 -17.96
C GLU A 104 10.55 18.08 -18.76
N MET A 105 10.25 17.04 -19.55
CA MET A 105 9.08 16.99 -20.43
C MET A 105 7.76 17.06 -19.65
N PHE A 106 7.70 16.45 -18.47
CA PHE A 106 6.49 16.40 -17.65
C PHE A 106 6.50 17.41 -16.49
N GLY A 107 7.57 18.21 -16.34
CA GLY A 107 7.72 19.20 -15.27
C GLY A 107 7.75 18.59 -13.87
N TYR A 108 8.31 17.38 -13.75
CA TYR A 108 8.46 16.72 -12.46
C TYR A 108 9.69 17.25 -11.72
N ASP A 109 9.58 17.32 -10.39
CA ASP A 109 10.71 17.64 -9.52
C ASP A 109 11.71 16.47 -9.51
N GLU A 110 12.94 16.73 -9.96
CA GLU A 110 14.03 15.76 -9.95
C GLU A 110 14.69 15.60 -8.56
N HIS A 111 14.47 16.56 -7.65
CA HIS A 111 15.01 16.58 -6.27
C HIS A 111 13.91 16.84 -5.22
N PRO A 112 12.86 16.01 -5.15
CA PRO A 112 11.83 16.16 -4.15
C PRO A 112 12.40 16.11 -2.73
N ALA A 113 12.24 17.22 -2.00
CA ALA A 113 12.72 17.39 -0.63
C ALA A 113 12.42 16.19 0.28
N TYR A 114 11.19 15.66 0.18
CA TYR A 114 10.70 14.53 0.97
C TYR A 114 11.37 13.17 0.66
N LEU A 115 12.19 13.06 -0.39
CA LEU A 115 13.00 11.88 -0.70
C LEU A 115 14.52 12.12 -0.58
N PHE A 116 14.99 13.37 -0.72
CA PHE A 116 16.41 13.70 -0.83
C PHE A 116 17.02 14.45 0.36
N GLU A 117 16.26 15.21 1.15
CA GLU A 117 16.81 16.00 2.27
C GLU A 117 17.51 15.12 3.34
N ASP A 118 16.95 13.95 3.62
CA ASP A 118 17.42 13.00 4.66
C ASP A 118 18.61 12.12 4.19
N ARG A 119 19.05 12.28 2.93
CA ARG A 119 20.11 11.47 2.30
C ARG A 119 21.48 12.15 2.29
N SER A 120 21.52 13.45 2.52
CA SER A 120 22.71 14.30 2.50
C SER A 120 23.76 13.96 3.58
N ALA A 121 23.44 13.05 4.50
CA ALA A 121 24.25 12.68 5.65
C ALA A 121 24.73 11.20 5.63
N ARG A 122 24.52 10.44 4.55
CA ARG A 122 24.89 9.02 4.44
C ARG A 122 25.62 8.69 3.14
#